data_AF-A0AAE0P4X3-F1
#
_entry.id   AF-A0AAE0P4X3-F1
#
_cell.length_a   1.000
_cell.length_b   1.000
_cell.length_c   1.000
_cell.angle_alpha   90.00
_cell.angle_beta   90.00
_cell.angle_gamma   90.00
#
_symmetry.space_group_name_H-M   'P 1'
#
loop_
_entity.id
_entity.type
_entity.pdbx_description
1 polymer ?
#
loop_
_entity_poly.entity_id
_entity_poly.type
_entity_poly.pdbx_seq_one_letter_code
_entity_poly.pdbx_strand_id
1 'polypeptide(L)'
;MAPNDEEANPVIADPVSKSTVDAARRHIFYLNERGERFNMTALHRMNMHYMRKRILDETMTILKKGEMNDGNSEALSLLMQNYCTALRDREFMRDAGYRDWANNPFLLRSERPMERQLLSHLSGHGILPERGVAPAENDLMPDMPGGPWDYPSSARRRRERYALATVGGVILVAPMVFMVLVPTKAANLATTAVCTMVFAVAVAYFSPSKLPIELLAATATYAAVLVVFVGGATVGCQ
;
A
#
# COMPACT_ATOMS: atom_id res chain seq x y z
N MET A 1 -53.49 -19.79 -21.04
CA MET A 1 -52.47 -18.71 -20.99
C MET A 1 -51.42 -19.17 -20.00
N ALA A 2 -50.43 -19.92 -20.50
CA ALA A 2 -49.37 -20.46 -19.66
C ALA A 2 -48.29 -19.38 -19.47
N PRO A 3 -47.66 -19.27 -18.29
CA PRO A 3 -46.53 -18.39 -18.09
C PRO A 3 -45.31 -19.01 -18.79
N ASN A 4 -44.58 -18.19 -19.55
CA ASN A 4 -43.31 -18.57 -20.14
C ASN A 4 -42.28 -18.70 -19.02
N ASP A 5 -41.80 -19.91 -18.80
CA ASP A 5 -40.62 -20.20 -18.01
C ASP A 5 -39.41 -19.65 -18.79
N GLU A 6 -38.93 -18.49 -18.35
CA GLU A 6 -37.68 -17.89 -18.80
C GLU A 6 -36.54 -18.80 -18.33
N GLU A 7 -36.15 -19.69 -19.24
CA GLU A 7 -35.09 -20.68 -19.12
C GLU A 7 -33.79 -19.98 -18.67
N ALA A 8 -33.50 -20.08 -17.38
CA ALA A 8 -32.25 -19.62 -16.78
C ALA A 8 -31.10 -20.42 -17.38
N ASN A 9 -30.51 -19.89 -18.45
CA ASN A 9 -29.31 -20.42 -19.08
C ASN A 9 -28.21 -20.60 -18.00
N PRO A 10 -27.71 -21.82 -17.74
CA PRO A 10 -26.67 -22.01 -16.75
C PRO A 10 -25.41 -21.32 -17.24
N VAL A 11 -25.11 -20.15 -16.67
CA VAL A 11 -23.84 -19.45 -16.87
C VAL A 11 -22.75 -20.45 -16.52
N ILE A 12 -22.09 -20.99 -17.54
CA ILE A 12 -20.95 -21.90 -17.38
C ILE A 12 -19.94 -21.14 -16.53
N ALA A 13 -19.82 -21.54 -15.26
CA ALA A 13 -19.01 -20.83 -14.29
C ALA A 13 -17.56 -20.84 -14.77
N ASP A 14 -17.06 -19.66 -15.10
CA ASP A 14 -15.69 -19.50 -15.56
C ASP A 14 -14.71 -20.06 -14.51
N PRO A 15 -13.81 -20.99 -14.89
CA PRO A 15 -12.89 -21.63 -13.95
C PRO A 15 -11.99 -20.62 -13.23
N VAL A 16 -11.66 -19.49 -13.87
CA VAL A 16 -10.87 -18.40 -13.27
C VAL A 16 -11.70 -17.63 -12.24
N SER A 17 -13.00 -17.47 -12.48
CA SER A 17 -13.90 -16.79 -11.53
C SER A 17 -14.03 -17.62 -10.25
N LYS A 18 -14.26 -18.93 -10.38
CA LYS A 18 -14.40 -19.83 -9.24
C LYS A 18 -13.14 -19.88 -8.38
N SER A 19 -11.96 -20.05 -9.00
CA SER A 19 -10.69 -20.07 -8.26
C SER A 19 -10.40 -18.75 -7.55
N THR A 20 -10.75 -17.61 -8.17
CA THR A 20 -10.61 -16.29 -7.55
C THR A 20 -11.51 -16.14 -6.33
N VAL A 21 -12.77 -16.56 -6.44
CA VAL A 21 -13.74 -16.52 -5.32
C VAL A 21 -13.28 -17.44 -4.18
N ASP A 22 -12.85 -18.66 -4.49
CA ASP A 22 -12.36 -19.61 -3.49
C ASP A 22 -11.09 -19.09 -2.79
N ALA A 23 -10.17 -18.48 -3.54
CA ALA A 23 -9.01 -17.82 -2.97
C ALA A 23 -9.41 -16.64 -2.08
N ALA A 24 -10.34 -15.80 -2.53
CA ALA A 24 -10.77 -14.60 -1.83
C ALA A 24 -11.64 -14.88 -0.59
N ARG A 25 -12.42 -15.98 -0.57
CA ARG A 25 -13.37 -16.32 0.49
C ARG A 25 -12.72 -16.31 1.88
N ARG A 26 -11.54 -16.92 1.97
CA ARG A 26 -10.69 -16.98 3.18
C ARG A 26 -10.30 -15.61 3.73
N HIS A 27 -10.32 -14.59 2.88
CA HIS A 27 -9.91 -13.23 3.22
C HIS A 27 -11.09 -12.27 3.35
N ILE A 28 -12.22 -12.56 2.69
CA ILE A 28 -13.43 -11.76 2.75
C ILE A 28 -14.15 -11.99 4.06
N PHE A 29 -14.37 -13.24 4.47
CA PHE A 29 -15.12 -13.55 5.69
C PHE A 29 -14.42 -14.64 6.50
N TYR A 30 -13.84 -14.26 7.63
CA TYR A 30 -12.99 -15.14 8.42
C TYR A 30 -13.19 -14.99 9.92
N LEU A 31 -12.86 -16.07 10.64
CA LEU A 31 -12.85 -16.12 12.09
C LEU A 31 -11.45 -15.79 12.62
N ASN A 32 -11.40 -14.87 13.58
CA ASN A 32 -10.21 -14.53 14.36
C ASN A 32 -10.47 -14.84 15.84
N GLU A 33 -9.43 -14.82 16.69
CA GLU A 33 -9.52 -15.04 18.15
C GLU A 33 -10.56 -14.14 18.84
N ARG A 34 -10.82 -12.95 18.27
CA ARG A 34 -11.78 -11.96 18.78
C ARG A 34 -13.18 -12.07 18.18
N GLY A 35 -13.41 -13.02 17.26
CA GLY A 35 -14.68 -13.23 16.58
C GLY A 35 -14.61 -13.07 15.06
N GLU A 36 -15.78 -13.01 14.44
CA GLU A 36 -15.97 -12.91 12.99
C GLU A 36 -15.53 -11.55 12.44
N ARG A 37 -14.92 -11.59 11.25
CA ARG A 37 -14.40 -10.43 10.51
C ARG A 37 -14.88 -10.50 9.07
N PHE A 38 -15.36 -9.38 8.55
CA PHE A 38 -15.61 -9.24 7.11
C PHE A 38 -14.81 -8.10 6.53
N ASN A 39 -14.05 -8.38 5.47
CA ASN A 39 -13.10 -7.45 4.89
C ASN A 39 -13.52 -7.00 3.49
N MET A 40 -13.94 -5.74 3.39
CA MET A 40 -14.34 -5.14 2.12
C MET A 40 -13.14 -4.89 1.20
N THR A 41 -11.94 -4.72 1.73
CA THR A 41 -10.71 -4.59 0.92
C THR A 41 -10.38 -5.89 0.20
N ALA A 42 -10.64 -7.06 0.84
CA ALA A 42 -10.51 -8.36 0.18
C ALA A 42 -11.48 -8.48 -1.00
N LEU A 43 -12.74 -8.10 -0.76
CA LEU A 43 -13.79 -8.10 -1.77
C LEU A 43 -13.43 -7.18 -2.96
N HIS A 44 -12.89 -6.00 -2.68
CA HIS A 44 -12.43 -5.06 -3.71
C HIS A 44 -11.29 -5.64 -4.56
N ARG A 45 -10.36 -6.39 -3.95
CA ARG A 45 -9.28 -7.07 -4.69
C ARG A 45 -9.79 -8.17 -5.61
N MET A 46 -10.76 -8.95 -5.15
CA MET A 46 -11.46 -9.93 -5.98
C MET A 46 -12.10 -9.23 -7.20
N ASN A 47 -12.77 -8.10 -6.97
CA ASN A 47 -13.37 -7.31 -8.05
C ASN A 47 -12.30 -6.77 -9.04
N MET A 48 -11.17 -6.28 -8.55
CA MET A 48 -10.05 -5.85 -9.42
C MET A 48 -9.50 -7.00 -10.27
N HIS A 49 -9.40 -8.22 -9.73
CA HIS A 49 -8.99 -9.38 -10.50
C HIS A 49 -9.96 -9.67 -11.65
N TYR A 50 -11.26 -9.60 -11.35
CA TYR A 50 -12.31 -9.74 -12.36
C TYR A 50 -12.27 -8.64 -13.44
N MET A 51 -11.98 -7.40 -13.05
CA MET A 51 -11.80 -6.29 -14.01
C MET A 51 -10.60 -6.54 -14.95
N ARG A 52 -9.48 -7.05 -14.44
CA ARG A 52 -8.32 -7.43 -15.29
C ARG A 52 -8.70 -8.50 -16.31
N LYS A 53 -9.47 -9.50 -15.87
CA LYS A 53 -9.97 -10.54 -16.76
C LYS A 53 -10.86 -9.95 -17.86
N ARG A 54 -11.80 -9.08 -17.54
CA ARG A 54 -12.65 -8.41 -18.53
C ARG A 54 -11.85 -7.60 -19.55
N ILE A 55 -10.81 -6.89 -19.10
CA ILE A 55 -9.88 -6.19 -20.01
C ILE A 55 -9.19 -7.18 -20.96
N LEU A 56 -8.72 -8.32 -20.45
CA LEU A 56 -8.10 -9.36 -21.27
C LEU A 56 -9.08 -9.99 -22.26
N ASP A 57 -10.31 -10.23 -21.84
CA ASP A 57 -11.36 -10.81 -22.69
C ASP A 57 -11.67 -9.86 -23.88
N GLU A 58 -11.83 -8.56 -23.63
CA GLU A 58 -11.99 -7.55 -24.70
C GLU A 58 -10.73 -7.39 -25.56
N THR A 59 -9.55 -7.46 -24.96
CA THR A 59 -8.30 -7.42 -25.73
C THR A 59 -8.20 -8.64 -26.65
N MET A 60 -8.64 -9.82 -26.18
CA MET A 60 -8.65 -11.04 -26.98
C MET A 60 -9.59 -10.94 -28.18
N THR A 61 -10.77 -10.31 -28.03
CA THR A 61 -11.70 -10.12 -29.15
C THR A 61 -11.10 -9.19 -30.22
N ILE A 62 -10.46 -8.09 -29.79
CA ILE A 62 -9.76 -7.16 -30.69
C ILE A 62 -8.61 -7.88 -31.43
N LEU A 63 -7.76 -8.61 -30.70
CA LEU A 63 -6.62 -9.30 -31.28
C LEU A 63 -7.03 -10.43 -32.25
N LYS A 64 -8.11 -11.15 -31.95
CA LYS A 64 -8.65 -12.19 -32.85
C LYS A 64 -9.24 -11.61 -34.13
N LYS A 65 -9.91 -10.47 -34.02
CA LYS A 65 -10.51 -9.78 -35.17
C LYS A 65 -9.46 -9.06 -36.03
N GLY A 66 -8.33 -8.66 -35.42
CA GLY A 66 -7.26 -7.93 -36.10
C GLY A 66 -7.56 -6.45 -36.37
N GLU A 67 -8.73 -5.97 -35.93
CA GLU A 67 -9.20 -4.60 -36.15
C GLU A 67 -9.89 -4.08 -34.89
N MET A 68 -9.67 -2.80 -34.59
CA MET A 68 -10.33 -2.10 -33.49
C MET A 68 -11.43 -1.21 -34.06
N ASN A 69 -12.67 -1.41 -33.63
CA ASN A 69 -13.80 -0.53 -33.95
C ASN A 69 -14.04 0.47 -32.80
N ASP A 70 -14.82 1.51 -33.07
CA ASP A 70 -15.14 2.54 -32.08
C ASP A 70 -15.82 1.95 -30.82
N GLY A 71 -16.70 0.96 -31.00
CA GLY A 71 -17.39 0.30 -29.88
C GLY A 71 -16.46 -0.46 -28.94
N ASN A 72 -15.53 -1.27 -29.46
CA ASN A 72 -14.57 -1.99 -28.62
C ASN A 72 -13.54 -1.03 -28.01
N SER A 73 -13.18 0.05 -28.73
CA SER A 73 -12.30 1.11 -28.23
C SER A 73 -12.92 1.82 -27.02
N GLU A 74 -14.21 2.18 -27.10
CA GLU A 74 -14.95 2.81 -26.01
C GLU A 74 -15.11 1.85 -24.82
N ALA A 75 -15.49 0.59 -25.06
CA ALA A 75 -15.63 -0.41 -24.02
C ALA A 75 -14.30 -0.67 -23.28
N LEU A 76 -13.19 -0.80 -24.02
CA LEU A 76 -11.86 -0.99 -23.45
C LEU A 76 -11.44 0.23 -22.62
N SER A 77 -11.66 1.44 -23.14
CA SER A 77 -11.35 2.70 -22.44
C SER A 77 -12.12 2.81 -21.13
N LEU A 78 -13.42 2.48 -21.14
CA LEU A 78 -14.26 2.47 -19.96
C LEU A 78 -13.78 1.43 -18.93
N LEU A 79 -13.42 0.22 -19.37
CA LEU A 79 -12.88 -0.81 -18.48
C LEU A 79 -11.54 -0.38 -17.86
N MET A 80 -10.65 0.23 -18.63
CA MET A 80 -9.39 0.76 -18.13
C MET A 80 -9.61 1.89 -17.13
N GLN A 81 -10.55 2.81 -17.40
CA GLN A 81 -10.90 3.88 -16.48
C GLN A 81 -11.46 3.33 -15.15
N ASN A 82 -12.36 2.35 -15.22
CA ASN A 82 -12.92 1.70 -14.03
C ASN A 82 -11.84 0.97 -13.23
N TYR A 83 -10.92 0.27 -13.90
CA TYR A 83 -9.81 -0.40 -13.24
C TYR A 83 -8.83 0.59 -12.58
N CYS A 84 -8.49 1.70 -13.25
CA CYS A 84 -7.68 2.77 -12.68
C CYS A 84 -8.36 3.43 -11.48
N THR A 85 -9.68 3.62 -11.53
CA THR A 85 -10.47 4.13 -10.40
C THR A 85 -10.43 3.16 -9.24
N ALA A 86 -10.64 1.87 -9.48
CA ALA A 86 -10.52 0.83 -8.46
C ALA A 86 -9.11 0.76 -7.85
N LEU A 87 -8.05 1.03 -8.62
CA LEU A 87 -6.70 1.15 -8.09
C LEU A 87 -6.55 2.35 -7.14
N ARG A 88 -7.13 3.51 -7.49
CA ARG A 88 -7.14 4.70 -6.60
C ARG A 88 -7.95 4.44 -5.33
N ASP A 89 -9.13 3.83 -5.45
CA ASP A 89 -9.98 3.47 -4.30
C ASP A 89 -9.26 2.50 -3.37
N ARG A 90 -8.45 1.60 -3.94
CA ARG A 90 -7.61 0.70 -3.15
C ARG A 90 -6.56 1.48 -2.35
N GLU A 91 -5.92 2.49 -2.93
CA GLU A 91 -4.98 3.34 -2.19
C GLU A 91 -5.70 4.08 -1.05
N PHE A 92 -6.92 4.56 -1.30
CA PHE A 92 -7.75 5.18 -0.27
C PHE A 92 -8.09 4.20 0.87
N MET A 93 -8.55 2.98 0.55
CA MET A 93 -8.82 1.93 1.56
C MET A 93 -7.57 1.59 2.36
N ARG A 94 -6.41 1.51 1.68
CA ARG A 94 -5.11 1.28 2.30
C ARG A 94 -4.73 2.42 3.25
N ASP A 95 -4.93 3.66 2.85
CA ASP A 95 -4.61 4.81 3.69
C ASP A 95 -5.55 4.91 4.90
N ALA A 96 -6.82 4.55 4.74
CA ALA A 96 -7.78 4.47 5.85
C ALA A 96 -7.35 3.44 6.90
N GLY A 97 -6.98 2.23 6.47
CA GLY A 97 -6.47 1.20 7.38
C GLY A 97 -5.14 1.58 8.05
N TYR A 98 -4.30 2.40 7.39
CA TYR A 98 -3.08 2.93 7.98
C TYR A 98 -3.30 4.02 9.03
N ARG A 99 -4.35 4.82 8.90
CA ARG A 99 -4.64 5.91 9.83
C ARG A 99 -5.23 5.37 11.13
N ASP A 100 -6.25 4.54 11.04
CA ASP A 100 -6.93 3.98 12.20
C ASP A 100 -7.38 2.54 11.91
N TRP A 101 -6.55 1.58 12.30
CA TRP A 101 -6.91 0.17 12.19
C TRP A 101 -8.08 -0.21 13.09
N ALA A 102 -8.21 0.42 14.25
CA ALA A 102 -9.28 0.09 15.18
C ALA A 102 -10.62 0.48 14.54
N ASN A 103 -10.72 1.68 13.97
CA ASN A 103 -11.94 2.23 13.36
C ASN A 103 -11.96 2.21 11.83
N ASN A 104 -11.28 1.24 11.22
CA ASN A 104 -11.28 1.09 9.77
C ASN A 104 -12.72 0.79 9.27
N PRO A 105 -13.34 1.64 8.44
CA PRO A 105 -14.70 1.43 7.93
C PRO A 105 -14.81 0.27 6.95
N PHE A 106 -13.70 -0.19 6.36
CA PHE A 106 -13.66 -1.30 5.40
C PHE A 106 -13.52 -2.67 6.05
N LEU A 107 -13.47 -2.73 7.38
CA LEU A 107 -13.33 -3.96 8.15
C LEU A 107 -14.47 -4.07 9.16
N LEU A 108 -15.44 -4.93 8.86
CA LEU A 108 -16.55 -5.24 9.75
C LEU A 108 -16.13 -6.27 10.79
N ARG A 109 -16.72 -6.13 11.98
CA ARG A 109 -16.29 -6.74 13.22
C ARG A 109 -17.51 -7.19 14.01
N SER A 110 -17.53 -8.44 14.43
CA SER A 110 -18.60 -8.96 15.29
C SER A 110 -18.63 -8.33 16.69
N GLU A 111 -17.59 -7.63 17.15
CA GLU A 111 -17.59 -6.94 18.45
C GLU A 111 -18.47 -5.68 18.46
N ARG A 112 -18.69 -5.07 17.29
CA ARG A 112 -19.54 -3.87 17.18
C ARG A 112 -21.00 -4.28 16.96
N PRO A 113 -21.96 -3.73 17.71
CA PRO A 113 -23.35 -4.19 17.66
C PRO A 113 -23.98 -4.01 16.27
N MET A 114 -23.75 -2.86 15.62
CA MET A 114 -24.28 -2.59 14.28
C MET A 114 -23.66 -3.50 13.22
N GLU A 115 -22.35 -3.73 13.29
CA GLU A 115 -21.66 -4.58 12.32
C GLU A 115 -21.99 -6.06 12.54
N ARG A 116 -22.22 -6.49 13.78
CA ARG A 116 -22.70 -7.84 14.10
C ARG A 116 -24.03 -8.14 13.42
N GLN A 117 -24.94 -7.16 13.36
CA GLN A 117 -26.21 -7.34 12.63
C GLN A 117 -25.96 -7.58 11.13
N LEU A 118 -25.03 -6.83 10.52
CA LEU A 118 -24.64 -7.05 9.12
C LEU A 118 -24.00 -8.43 8.90
N LEU A 119 -23.12 -8.87 9.81
CA LEU A 119 -22.50 -10.19 9.73
C LEU A 119 -23.53 -11.31 9.93
N SER A 120 -24.50 -11.14 10.83
CA SER A 120 -25.57 -12.11 11.04
C SER A 120 -26.44 -12.32 9.80
N HIS A 121 -26.54 -11.31 8.92
CA HIS A 121 -27.22 -11.44 7.64
C HIS A 121 -26.50 -12.43 6.70
N LEU A 122 -25.16 -12.45 6.71
CA LEU A 122 -24.38 -13.42 5.93
C LEU A 122 -24.59 -14.84 6.47
N SER A 123 -24.51 -15.00 7.79
CA SER A 123 -24.75 -16.29 8.44
C SER A 123 -26.17 -16.81 8.22
N GLY A 124 -27.16 -15.92 8.20
CA GLY A 124 -28.56 -16.25 7.87
C GLY A 124 -28.77 -16.77 6.44
N HIS A 125 -27.87 -16.43 5.52
CA HIS A 125 -27.87 -16.95 4.14
C HIS A 125 -26.96 -18.19 3.96
N GLY A 126 -26.50 -18.81 5.05
CA GLY A 126 -25.66 -20.00 5.02
C GLY A 126 -24.19 -19.73 4.65
N ILE A 127 -23.75 -18.47 4.63
CA ILE A 127 -22.36 -18.11 4.40
C ILE A 127 -21.64 -18.13 5.76
N LEU A 128 -20.86 -19.18 6.01
CA LEU A 128 -20.07 -19.33 7.23
C LEU A 128 -18.67 -18.71 7.10
N PRO A 129 -18.11 -18.17 8.20
CA PRO A 129 -16.77 -17.62 8.22
C PRO A 129 -15.73 -18.73 8.07
N GLU A 130 -14.72 -18.48 7.27
CA GLU A 130 -13.61 -19.42 7.11
C GLU A 130 -12.58 -19.24 8.21
N ARG A 131 -11.73 -20.25 8.44
CA ARG A 131 -10.68 -20.14 9.46
C ARG A 131 -9.64 -19.12 9.00
N GLY A 132 -9.38 -18.09 9.81
CA GLY A 132 -8.35 -17.08 9.50
C GLY A 132 -6.98 -17.74 9.28
N VAL A 133 -6.35 -17.42 8.16
CA VAL A 133 -4.99 -17.87 7.85
C VAL A 133 -3.98 -16.88 8.47
N ALA A 134 -2.89 -17.39 9.02
CA ALA A 134 -1.79 -16.58 9.53
C ALA A 134 -1.19 -15.69 8.40
N PRO A 135 -0.63 -14.51 8.72
CA PRO A 135 -0.17 -13.52 7.74
C PRO A 135 1.03 -13.94 6.90
N ALA A 136 1.63 -15.10 7.16
CA ALA A 136 2.64 -15.67 6.28
C ALA A 136 1.96 -16.28 5.06
N GLU A 137 1.65 -15.42 4.09
CA GLU A 137 1.34 -15.79 2.72
C GLU A 137 2.60 -16.49 2.18
N ASN A 138 2.66 -17.81 2.35
CA ASN A 138 3.74 -18.63 1.80
C ASN A 138 3.64 -18.55 0.26
N ASP A 139 4.77 -18.69 -0.44
CA ASP A 139 4.88 -18.74 -1.92
C ASP A 139 3.97 -19.80 -2.60
N LEU A 140 3.32 -20.65 -1.81
CA LEU A 140 2.33 -21.65 -2.20
C LEU A 140 0.89 -21.09 -2.34
N MET A 141 0.64 -19.84 -1.94
CA MET A 141 -0.67 -19.21 -2.07
C MET A 141 -0.75 -18.31 -3.32
N PRO A 142 -1.85 -18.37 -4.10
CA PRO A 142 -2.03 -17.48 -5.23
C PRO A 142 -2.23 -16.04 -4.73
N ASP A 143 -1.26 -15.18 -5.04
CA ASP A 143 -1.32 -13.75 -4.73
C ASP A 143 -2.51 -13.09 -5.44
N MET A 144 -3.45 -12.57 -4.66
CA MET A 144 -4.44 -11.66 -5.21
C MET A 144 -3.76 -10.36 -5.67
N PRO A 145 -4.26 -9.72 -6.75
CA PRO A 145 -3.67 -8.51 -7.28
C PRO A 145 -3.61 -7.42 -6.20
N GLY A 146 -2.40 -7.05 -5.84
CA GLY A 146 -2.14 -6.06 -4.81
C GLY A 146 -1.24 -6.50 -3.65
N GLY A 147 -0.68 -7.70 -3.70
CA GLY A 147 0.36 -8.15 -2.78
C GLY A 147 -0.14 -8.35 -1.35
N PRO A 148 0.77 -8.71 -0.42
CA PRO A 148 0.37 -9.34 0.82
C PRO A 148 -0.48 -8.49 1.77
N TRP A 149 -1.21 -9.20 2.63
CA TRP A 149 -2.23 -8.70 3.56
C TRP A 149 -1.79 -7.71 4.63
N ASP A 150 -0.50 -7.43 4.75
CA ASP A 150 -0.03 -6.65 5.87
C ASP A 150 -0.02 -5.17 5.52
N TYR A 151 -1.08 -4.48 5.97
CA TYR A 151 -0.83 -3.21 6.64
C TYR A 151 0.28 -3.51 7.67
N PRO A 152 1.54 -3.04 7.51
CA PRO A 152 2.56 -3.20 8.54
C PRO A 152 1.92 -2.92 9.88
N SER A 153 2.07 -3.88 10.80
CA SER A 153 1.54 -3.76 12.15
C SER A 153 1.83 -2.34 12.66
N SER A 154 0.90 -1.73 13.39
CA SER A 154 1.11 -0.37 13.93
C SER A 154 2.41 -0.24 14.72
N ALA A 155 2.94 -1.36 15.22
CA ALA A 155 4.27 -1.51 15.80
C ALA A 155 5.42 -1.37 14.78
N ARG A 156 5.34 -2.02 13.61
CA ARG A 156 6.33 -1.89 12.52
C ARG A 156 6.39 -0.47 11.99
N ARG A 157 5.25 0.20 11.80
CA ARG A 157 5.22 1.62 11.39
C ARG A 157 5.78 2.54 12.47
N ARG A 158 5.45 2.29 13.74
CA ARG A 158 6.07 3.03 14.86
C ARG A 158 7.58 2.85 14.83
N ARG A 159 8.08 1.62 14.68
CA ARG A 159 9.52 1.33 14.55
C ARG A 159 10.15 2.02 13.35
N GLU A 160 9.51 2.03 12.18
CA GLU A 160 10.02 2.73 10.99
C GLU A 160 10.07 4.25 11.21
N ARG A 161 9.04 4.84 11.82
CA ARG A 161 9.02 6.28 12.16
C ARG A 161 10.07 6.63 13.19
N TYR A 162 10.18 5.84 14.26
CA TYR A 162 11.22 6.02 15.26
C TYR A 162 12.61 5.81 14.67
N ALA A 163 12.80 4.82 13.80
CA ALA A 163 14.06 4.56 13.12
C ALA A 163 14.45 5.72 12.19
N LEU A 164 13.51 6.26 11.40
CA LEU A 164 13.77 7.43 10.56
C LEU A 164 14.08 8.67 11.41
N ALA A 165 13.36 8.88 12.51
CA ALA A 165 13.60 10.00 13.43
C ALA A 165 14.95 9.86 14.15
N THR A 166 15.33 8.66 14.61
CA THR A 166 16.61 8.43 15.26
C THR A 166 17.76 8.52 14.28
N VAL A 167 17.63 7.95 13.07
CA VAL A 167 18.64 8.06 12.01
C VAL A 167 18.84 9.53 11.62
N GLY A 168 17.76 10.28 11.40
CA GLY A 168 17.83 11.71 11.11
C GLY A 168 18.47 12.52 12.24
N GLY A 169 18.15 12.22 13.49
CA GLY A 169 18.76 12.86 14.67
C GLY A 169 20.26 12.53 14.80
N VAL A 170 20.65 11.27 14.65
CA VAL A 170 22.06 10.83 14.73
C VAL A 170 22.90 11.48 13.64
N ILE A 171 22.36 11.60 12.41
CA ILE A 171 23.04 12.26 11.29
C ILE A 171 23.33 13.75 11.59
N LEU A 172 22.45 14.44 12.32
CA LEU A 172 22.65 15.85 12.70
C LEU A 172 23.55 16.03 13.94
N VAL A 173 23.44 15.13 14.92
CA VAL A 173 24.21 15.21 16.18
C VAL A 173 25.66 14.79 16.00
N ALA A 174 25.95 13.81 15.15
CA ALA A 174 27.31 13.33 14.89
C ALA A 174 28.31 14.45 14.49
N PRO A 175 28.00 15.33 13.50
CA PRO A 175 28.90 16.42 13.13
C PRO A 175 29.04 17.48 14.24
N MET A 176 28.00 17.74 15.03
CA MET A 176 28.11 18.62 16.22
C MET A 176 29.11 18.07 17.23
N VAL A 177 28.99 16.80 17.59
CA VAL A 177 29.89 16.15 18.57
C VAL A 177 31.32 16.12 18.05
N PHE A 178 31.52 15.89 16.76
CA PHE A 178 32.84 15.86 16.15
C PHE A 178 33.53 17.25 16.17
N MET A 179 32.78 18.33 15.93
CA MET A 179 33.32 19.70 15.98
C MET A 179 33.74 20.14 17.38
N VAL A 180 33.07 19.64 18.43
CA VAL A 180 33.46 19.90 19.82
C VAL A 180 34.76 19.17 20.18
N LEU A 181 34.98 17.97 19.62
CA LEU A 181 36.12 17.13 19.97
C LEU A 181 37.44 17.56 19.28
N VAL A 182 37.36 18.18 18.10
CA VAL A 182 38.54 18.63 17.34
C VAL A 182 38.42 20.12 17.00
N PRO A 183 38.83 21.03 17.92
CA PRO A 183 38.73 22.47 17.73
C PRO A 183 39.83 23.00 16.80
N THR A 184 39.90 22.50 15.58
CA THR A 184 40.79 23.03 14.53
C THR A 184 39.99 23.45 13.31
N LYS A 185 40.29 24.63 12.76
CA LYS A 185 39.54 25.22 11.65
C LYS A 185 39.51 24.31 10.41
N ALA A 186 40.64 23.66 10.11
CA ALA A 186 40.76 22.73 9.00
C ALA A 186 39.92 21.46 9.20
N ALA A 187 39.84 20.92 10.42
CA ALA A 187 39.02 19.75 10.72
C ALA A 187 37.52 20.04 10.60
N ASN A 188 37.07 21.23 11.01
CA ASN A 188 35.66 21.61 10.90
C ASN A 188 35.21 21.77 9.44
N LEU A 189 36.07 22.33 8.58
CA LEU A 189 35.78 22.44 7.15
C LEU A 189 35.77 21.07 6.46
N ALA A 190 36.75 20.22 6.80
CA ALA A 190 36.87 18.88 6.22
C ALA A 190 35.68 17.98 6.64
N THR A 191 35.28 18.03 7.91
CA THR A 191 34.18 17.20 8.44
C THR A 191 32.83 17.58 7.85
N THR A 192 32.55 18.87 7.64
CA THR A 192 31.33 19.31 6.95
C THR A 192 31.29 18.90 5.49
N ALA A 193 32.38 19.07 4.74
CA ALA A 193 32.45 18.65 3.34
C ALA A 193 32.25 17.12 3.19
N VAL A 194 32.91 16.32 4.03
CA VAL A 194 32.77 14.86 4.00
C VAL A 194 31.36 14.42 4.43
N CYS A 195 30.82 14.97 5.52
CA CYS A 195 29.47 14.61 6.00
C CYS A 195 28.38 14.99 5.00
N THR A 196 28.46 16.16 4.36
CA THR A 196 27.49 16.58 3.32
C THR A 196 27.55 15.67 2.09
N MET A 197 28.75 15.31 1.64
CA MET A 197 28.93 14.42 0.50
C MET A 197 28.42 13.00 0.77
N VAL A 198 28.72 12.43 1.95
CA VAL A 198 28.19 11.12 2.36
C VAL A 198 26.67 11.15 2.47
N PHE A 199 26.10 12.21 3.04
CA PHE A 199 24.64 12.37 3.12
C PHE A 199 24.00 12.44 1.74
N ALA A 200 24.55 13.23 0.82
CA ALA A 200 24.03 13.35 -0.55
C ALA A 200 24.02 12.01 -1.29
N VAL A 201 25.11 11.23 -1.18
CA VAL A 201 25.21 9.90 -1.79
C VAL A 201 24.22 8.92 -1.15
N ALA A 202 24.12 8.91 0.18
CA ALA A 202 23.20 8.04 0.89
C ALA A 202 21.74 8.32 0.49
N VAL A 203 21.31 9.59 0.47
CA VAL A 203 19.93 9.95 0.11
C VAL A 203 19.63 9.63 -1.36
N ALA A 204 20.58 9.84 -2.27
CA ALA A 204 20.44 9.47 -3.68
C ALA A 204 20.27 7.95 -3.87
N TYR A 205 21.01 7.14 -3.10
CA TYR A 205 20.91 5.67 -3.19
C TYR A 205 19.63 5.13 -2.55
N PHE A 206 19.23 5.65 -1.38
CA PHE A 206 18.06 5.16 -0.65
C PHE A 206 16.71 5.67 -1.18
N SER A 207 16.68 6.72 -2.01
CA SER A 207 15.43 7.31 -2.53
C SER A 207 15.34 7.31 -4.06
N PRO A 208 15.35 6.14 -4.74
CA PRO A 208 15.30 6.06 -6.20
C PRO A 208 13.97 6.55 -6.80
N SER A 209 12.91 6.64 -6.00
CA SER A 209 11.56 7.02 -6.45
C SER A 209 11.22 8.50 -6.23
N LYS A 210 12.12 9.30 -5.64
CA LYS A 210 11.86 10.72 -5.35
C LYS A 210 12.29 11.61 -6.51
N LEU A 211 11.60 12.73 -6.66
CA LEU A 211 11.96 13.75 -7.66
C LEU A 211 13.34 14.34 -7.34
N PRO A 212 14.20 14.60 -8.35
CA PRO A 212 15.53 15.17 -8.15
C PRO A 212 15.55 16.47 -7.33
N ILE A 213 14.49 17.28 -7.43
CA ILE A 213 14.37 18.54 -6.71
C ILE A 213 14.20 18.38 -5.20
N GLU A 214 13.52 17.30 -4.75
CA GLU A 214 13.39 17.00 -3.33
C GLU A 214 14.74 16.59 -2.72
N LEU A 215 15.56 15.88 -3.49
CA LEU A 215 16.92 15.49 -3.10
C LEU A 215 17.82 16.72 -2.96
N LEU A 216 17.72 17.66 -3.91
CA LEU A 216 18.48 18.91 -3.86
C LEU A 216 18.04 19.78 -2.67
N ALA A 217 16.74 19.90 -2.41
CA ALA A 217 16.23 20.63 -1.26
C ALA A 217 16.69 20.01 0.09
N ALA A 218 16.67 18.68 0.19
CA ALA A 218 17.12 17.98 1.39
C ALA A 218 18.64 18.18 1.65
N THR A 219 19.46 18.06 0.62
CA THR A 219 20.92 18.25 0.73
C THR A 219 21.28 19.71 1.03
N ALA A 220 20.61 20.68 0.39
CA ALA A 220 20.78 22.10 0.68
C ALA A 220 20.41 22.45 2.13
N THR A 221 19.29 21.91 2.64
CA THR A 221 18.88 22.11 4.04
C THR A 221 19.92 21.55 5.00
N TYR A 222 20.44 20.34 4.72
CA TYR A 222 21.48 19.72 5.54
C TYR A 222 22.79 20.54 5.54
N ALA A 223 23.23 21.01 4.37
CA ALA A 223 24.41 21.86 4.24
C ALA A 223 24.24 23.18 4.99
N ALA A 224 23.09 23.84 4.88
CA ALA A 224 22.81 25.10 5.58
C ALA A 224 22.92 24.94 7.10
N VAL A 225 22.35 23.87 7.66
CA VAL A 225 22.42 23.58 9.11
C VAL A 225 23.88 23.40 9.55
N LEU A 226 24.69 22.64 8.79
CA LEU A 226 26.10 22.44 9.11
C LEU A 226 26.94 23.72 9.01
N VAL A 227 26.69 24.57 8.00
CA VAL A 227 27.40 25.84 7.81
C VAL A 227 27.16 26.80 8.97
N VAL A 228 25.95 26.84 9.54
CA VAL A 228 25.65 27.67 10.72
C VAL A 228 26.54 27.28 11.91
N PHE A 229 26.80 25.99 12.12
CA PHE A 229 27.66 25.52 13.21
C PHE A 229 29.14 25.83 12.99
N VAL A 230 29.62 25.75 11.74
CA VAL A 230 30.99 26.19 11.40
C VAL A 230 31.14 27.70 11.58
N GLY A 231 30.16 28.48 11.15
CA GLY A 231 30.15 29.94 11.28
C GLY A 231 30.17 30.39 12.74
N GLY A 232 29.35 29.78 13.61
CA GLY A 232 29.30 30.11 15.03
C GLY A 232 30.59 29.80 15.80
N ALA A 233 31.28 28.71 15.45
CA ALA A 233 32.55 28.33 16.08
C ALA A 233 33.68 29.36 15.86
N THR A 234 33.57 30.21 14.82
CA THR A 234 34.58 31.24 14.53
C THR A 234 34.41 32.53 15.34
N VAL A 235 33.25 32.75 15.95
CA VAL A 235 32.91 34.02 16.66
C VAL A 235 33.21 33.93 18.17
N GLY A 236 33.49 32.74 18.70
CA GLY A 236 33.75 32.50 20.13
C GLY A 236 35.20 32.70 20.62
N CYS A 237 36.11 33.18 19.77
CA CYS A 237 37.44 33.61 20.18
C CYS A 237 37.68 35.06 19.75
N GLN A 238 37.10 35.98 20.52
CA GLN A 238 37.61 37.33 20.72
C GLN A 238 37.59 37.64 22.21
#